data_AF-A0A497FKS5-F1
#
_entry.id   AF-A0A497FKS5-F1
#
_cell.length_a   1.000
_cell.length_b   1.000
_cell.length_c   1.000
_cell.angle_alpha   90.00
_cell.angle_beta   90.00
_cell.angle_gamma   90.00
#
_symmetry.space_group_name_H-M   'P 1'
#
loop_
_entity.id
_entity.type
_entity.pdbx_description
1 polymer ?
#
loop_
_entity_poly.entity_id
_entity_poly.type
_entity_poly.pdbx_seq_one_letter_code
_entity_poly.pdbx_strand_id
1 'polypeptide(L)'
;MNIQFPNWRDMGFDLIDIGTNIIQPLIKPNHYQILKSIVSDIKLATHEKIDTVLIAGDQLKSLTEDINIKSWLWDSKFYTFSLDDWKKVVTNDFTDRLKYLAETFDCEDFAKLFSSVMNVVFGVNACGIALGATIRKDTDELGYHAYNAIPLDNTLYIFEPQGNIFKEASKETDMEWAIYRTDLIIYG
;
A
#
# COMPACT_ATOMS: atom_id res chain seq x y z
N MET A 1 34.26 26.59 -16.06
CA MET A 1 32.88 26.51 -15.54
C MET A 1 32.37 25.12 -15.90
N ASN A 2 32.32 24.18 -14.95
CA ASN A 2 31.70 22.88 -15.19
C ASN A 2 30.19 23.10 -15.12
N ILE A 3 29.54 23.13 -16.28
CA ILE A 3 28.08 23.04 -16.35
C ILE A 3 27.76 21.59 -16.00
N GLN A 4 27.38 21.33 -14.76
CA GLN A 4 26.69 20.09 -14.41
C GLN A 4 25.34 20.15 -15.11
N PHE A 5 25.20 19.40 -16.20
CA PHE A 5 23.88 19.10 -16.74
C PHE A 5 23.09 18.38 -15.63
N PRO A 6 21.81 18.73 -15.41
CA PRO A 6 20.97 17.93 -14.53
C PRO A 6 21.07 16.48 -14.98
N ASN A 7 21.10 15.55 -14.03
CA ASN A 7 21.06 14.12 -14.34
C ASN A 7 19.87 13.91 -15.29
N TRP A 8 20.12 13.40 -16.50
CA TRP A 8 19.10 13.26 -17.55
C TRP A 8 17.86 12.50 -17.08
N ARG A 9 18.01 11.68 -16.03
CA ARG A 9 16.92 11.02 -15.32
C ARG A 9 15.97 12.01 -14.66
N ASP A 10 16.50 12.98 -13.91
CA ASP A 10 15.70 14.02 -13.24
C ASP A 10 14.95 14.87 -14.27
N MET A 11 15.61 15.23 -15.39
CA MET A 11 14.96 15.94 -16.49
C MET A 11 13.78 15.16 -17.08
N GLY A 12 13.90 13.83 -17.17
CA GLY A 12 12.82 12.97 -17.64
C GLY A 12 11.59 13.03 -16.73
N PHE A 13 11.79 12.90 -15.42
CA PHE A 13 10.71 13.01 -14.44
C PHE A 13 10.07 14.41 -14.44
N ASP A 14 10.89 15.47 -14.50
CA ASP A 14 10.40 16.85 -14.54
C ASP A 14 9.50 17.10 -15.76
N LEU A 15 9.84 16.55 -16.93
CA LEU A 15 9.01 16.66 -18.13
C LEU A 15 7.65 15.94 -17.97
N ILE A 16 7.63 14.78 -17.31
CA ILE A 16 6.40 14.05 -17.02
C ILE A 16 5.54 14.83 -16.03
N ASP A 17 6.14 15.43 -15.00
CA ASP A 17 5.43 16.26 -14.03
C ASP A 17 4.81 17.50 -14.69
N ILE A 18 5.57 18.19 -15.55
CA ILE A 18 5.05 19.31 -16.35
C ILE A 18 3.87 18.86 -17.20
N GLY A 19 4.01 17.75 -17.94
CA GLY A 19 2.94 17.20 -18.77
C GLY A 19 1.69 16.86 -17.96
N THR A 20 1.87 16.22 -16.80
CA THR A 20 0.79 15.83 -15.88
C THR A 20 0.05 17.05 -15.34
N ASN A 21 0.76 18.12 -15.01
CA ASN A 21 0.16 19.38 -14.55
C ASN A 21 -0.58 20.13 -15.67
N ILE A 22 -0.06 20.11 -16.91
CA ILE A 22 -0.73 20.73 -18.06
C ILE A 22 -2.09 20.08 -18.33
N ILE A 23 -2.19 18.74 -18.23
CA ILE A 23 -3.43 18.03 -18.51
C ILE A 23 -4.39 17.95 -17.32
N GLN A 24 -3.97 18.37 -16.13
CA GLN A 24 -4.79 18.30 -14.91
C GLN A 24 -6.22 18.85 -15.09
N PRO A 25 -6.46 20.02 -15.74
CA PRO A 25 -7.82 20.54 -15.94
C PRO A 25 -8.69 19.68 -16.87
N LEU A 26 -8.10 18.76 -17.61
CA LEU A 26 -8.76 17.94 -18.64
C LEU A 26 -9.17 16.56 -18.11
N ILE A 27 -8.71 16.16 -16.92
CA ILE A 27 -8.90 14.81 -16.38
C ILE A 27 -9.59 14.82 -15.02
N LYS A 28 -10.12 13.67 -14.61
CA LYS A 28 -10.76 13.52 -13.29
C LYS A 28 -9.72 13.62 -12.16
N PRO A 29 -10.12 14.05 -10.95
CA PRO A 29 -9.21 14.14 -9.81
C PRO A 29 -8.43 12.84 -9.54
N ASN A 30 -9.10 11.69 -9.48
CA ASN A 30 -8.41 10.41 -9.24
C ASN A 30 -7.44 10.05 -10.38
N HIS A 31 -7.75 10.38 -11.64
CA HIS A 31 -6.80 10.16 -12.75
C HIS A 31 -5.52 10.96 -12.56
N TYR A 32 -5.64 12.24 -12.16
CA TYR A 32 -4.49 13.09 -11.89
C TYR A 32 -3.65 12.59 -10.71
N GLN A 33 -4.29 12.13 -9.63
CA GLN A 33 -3.58 11.59 -8.48
C GLN A 33 -2.85 10.28 -8.81
N ILE A 34 -3.46 9.39 -9.60
CA ILE A 34 -2.80 8.16 -10.08
C ILE A 34 -1.56 8.50 -10.91
N LEU A 35 -1.66 9.47 -11.84
CA LEU A 35 -0.50 9.88 -12.64
C LEU A 35 0.64 10.39 -11.78
N LYS A 36 0.36 11.30 -10.84
CA LYS A 36 1.39 11.82 -9.93
C LYS A 36 2.00 10.75 -9.05
N SER A 37 1.19 9.81 -8.58
CA SER A 37 1.65 8.69 -7.79
C SER A 37 2.64 7.84 -8.56
N ILE A 38 2.25 7.31 -9.71
CA ILE A 38 3.09 6.40 -10.49
C ILE A 38 4.44 7.06 -10.79
N VAL A 39 4.44 8.35 -11.10
CA VAL A 39 5.68 9.13 -11.32
C VAL A 39 6.51 9.21 -10.05
N SER A 40 5.90 9.57 -8.92
CA SER A 40 6.57 9.64 -7.61
C SER A 40 7.14 8.29 -7.17
N ASP A 41 6.36 7.22 -7.31
CA ASP A 41 6.72 5.86 -6.88
C ASP A 41 7.83 5.28 -7.75
N ILE A 42 7.78 5.48 -9.07
CA ILE A 42 8.87 5.11 -9.98
C ILE A 42 10.12 5.95 -9.67
N LYS A 43 9.97 7.24 -9.38
CA LYS A 43 11.09 8.09 -8.99
C LYS A 43 11.73 7.57 -7.70
N LEU A 44 10.92 7.21 -6.70
CA LEU A 44 11.37 6.60 -5.46
C LEU A 44 12.11 5.29 -5.72
N ALA A 45 11.50 4.35 -6.46
CA ALA A 45 12.09 3.06 -6.79
C ALA A 45 13.41 3.14 -7.59
N THR A 46 13.62 4.22 -8.34
CA THR A 46 14.81 4.41 -9.19
C THR A 46 15.94 5.21 -8.54
N HIS A 47 15.62 6.07 -7.57
CA HIS A 47 16.59 6.92 -6.88
C HIS A 47 16.98 6.35 -5.52
N GLU A 48 16.03 5.79 -4.78
CA GLU A 48 16.29 5.07 -3.55
C GLU A 48 16.62 3.62 -3.89
N LYS A 49 17.69 3.09 -3.30
CA LYS A 49 17.98 1.65 -3.38
C LYS A 49 17.07 0.91 -2.40
N ILE A 50 15.82 0.72 -2.81
CA ILE A 50 14.84 -0.09 -2.06
C ILE A 50 15.00 -1.53 -2.53
N ASP A 51 15.64 -2.35 -1.69
CA ASP A 51 15.81 -3.77 -1.96
C ASP A 51 14.69 -4.59 -1.32
N THR A 52 14.20 -5.60 -2.03
CA THR A 52 13.20 -6.53 -1.49
C THR A 52 13.84 -7.61 -0.62
N VAL A 53 13.15 -7.99 0.45
CA VAL A 53 13.46 -9.10 1.33
C VAL A 53 12.52 -10.27 1.01
N LEU A 54 13.08 -11.48 0.90
CA LEU A 54 12.31 -12.70 0.69
C LEU A 54 11.72 -13.21 2.01
N ILE A 55 10.43 -13.52 2.00
CA ILE A 55 9.68 -14.25 3.01
C ILE A 55 9.17 -15.55 2.37
N ALA A 56 9.44 -16.67 3.01
CA ALA A 56 8.92 -17.96 2.56
C ALA A 56 7.42 -18.07 2.89
N GLY A 57 6.64 -18.73 2.02
CA GLY A 57 5.19 -18.83 2.22
C GLY A 57 4.79 -19.51 3.53
N ASP A 58 5.57 -20.46 4.04
CA ASP A 58 5.35 -21.11 5.34
C ASP A 58 5.57 -20.15 6.53
N GLN A 59 6.59 -19.30 6.46
CA GLN A 59 6.82 -18.23 7.43
C GLN A 59 5.64 -17.25 7.42
N LEU A 60 5.21 -16.78 6.24
CA LEU A 60 4.10 -15.85 6.11
C LEU A 60 2.78 -16.46 6.63
N LYS A 61 2.54 -17.74 6.34
CA LYS A 61 1.38 -18.46 6.85
C LYS A 61 1.39 -18.52 8.38
N SER A 62 2.52 -18.89 8.98
CA SER A 62 2.68 -18.94 10.44
C SER A 62 2.37 -17.59 11.09
N LEU A 63 2.86 -16.48 10.53
CA LEU A 63 2.56 -15.13 11.03
C LEU A 63 1.07 -14.83 11.11
N THR A 64 0.28 -15.28 10.13
CA THR A 64 -1.17 -15.08 10.13
C THR A 64 -1.89 -16.03 11.08
N GLU A 65 -1.46 -17.30 11.16
CA GLU A 65 -2.08 -18.32 12.01
C GLU A 65 -1.84 -18.05 13.50
N ASP A 66 -0.66 -17.53 13.87
CA ASP A 66 -0.29 -17.19 15.26
C ASP A 66 -1.24 -16.16 15.89
N ILE A 67 -1.87 -15.31 15.07
CA ILE A 67 -2.88 -14.32 15.47
C ILE A 67 -4.29 -14.68 15.00
N ASN A 68 -4.53 -15.95 14.66
CA ASN A 68 -5.84 -16.51 14.29
C ASN A 68 -6.51 -15.83 13.08
N ILE A 69 -5.71 -15.47 12.08
CA ILE A 69 -6.16 -14.94 10.79
C ILE A 69 -5.91 -15.99 9.70
N LYS A 70 -6.90 -16.21 8.83
CA LYS A 70 -6.70 -17.11 7.68
C LYS A 70 -5.90 -16.39 6.60
N SER A 71 -5.04 -17.11 5.90
CA SER A 71 -4.32 -16.58 4.73
C SER A 71 -4.47 -17.48 3.51
N TRP A 72 -4.61 -16.85 2.35
CA TRP A 72 -4.47 -17.47 1.04
C TRP A 72 -3.21 -16.96 0.39
N LEU A 73 -2.27 -17.88 0.15
CA LEU A 73 -0.97 -17.61 -0.45
C LEU A 73 -1.00 -18.13 -1.88
N TRP A 74 -1.03 -17.23 -2.86
CA TRP A 74 -1.09 -17.61 -4.27
C TRP A 74 0.30 -17.87 -4.88
N ASP A 75 1.35 -17.44 -4.18
CA ASP A 75 2.74 -17.72 -4.47
C ASP A 75 3.40 -18.61 -3.41
N SER A 76 4.58 -19.14 -3.76
CA SER A 76 5.45 -19.86 -2.81
C SER A 76 6.54 -18.98 -2.19
N LYS A 77 6.80 -17.81 -2.78
CA LYS A 77 7.83 -16.86 -2.40
C LYS A 77 7.24 -15.46 -2.38
N PHE A 78 7.42 -14.77 -1.27
CA PHE A 78 6.88 -13.43 -1.07
C PHE A 78 8.01 -12.43 -0.88
N TYR A 79 7.92 -11.29 -1.53
CA TYR A 79 8.90 -10.21 -1.48
C TYR A 79 8.27 -9.02 -0.78
N THR A 80 8.91 -8.55 0.28
CA THR A 80 8.53 -7.37 1.08
C THR A 80 9.71 -6.38 1.13
N PHE A 81 9.59 -5.27 1.86
CA PHE A 81 10.74 -4.43 2.20
C PHE A 81 11.15 -4.56 3.66
N SER A 82 12.27 -3.92 4.01
CA SER A 82 12.58 -3.61 5.40
C SER A 82 11.52 -2.68 6.01
N LEU A 83 11.40 -2.65 7.34
CA LEU A 83 10.52 -1.72 8.05
C LEU A 83 10.80 -0.26 7.69
N ASP A 84 12.08 0.11 7.55
CA ASP A 84 12.47 1.49 7.25
C ASP A 84 12.09 1.89 5.82
N ASP A 85 12.19 0.97 4.87
CA ASP A 85 11.77 1.23 3.50
C ASP A 85 10.25 1.25 3.36
N TRP A 86 9.52 0.40 4.09
CA TRP A 86 8.07 0.50 4.17
C TRP A 86 7.59 1.83 4.74
N LYS A 87 8.25 2.35 5.78
CA LYS A 87 7.95 3.71 6.28
C LYS A 87 8.17 4.76 5.20
N LYS A 88 9.24 4.68 4.39
CA LYS A 88 9.47 5.61 3.29
C LYS A 88 8.36 5.52 2.24
N VAL A 89 8.01 4.30 1.81
CA VAL A 89 6.99 4.07 0.78
C VAL A 89 5.62 4.55 1.27
N VAL A 90 5.18 4.13 2.46
CA VAL A 90 3.89 4.50 3.04
C VAL A 90 3.79 6.01 3.34
N THR A 91 4.88 6.66 3.78
CA THR A 91 4.87 8.12 3.99
C THR A 91 4.69 8.90 2.69
N ASN A 92 5.18 8.36 1.57
CA ASN A 92 5.04 8.96 0.25
C ASN A 92 3.82 8.44 -0.53
N ASP A 93 3.06 7.51 0.07
CA ASP A 93 1.89 6.91 -0.55
C ASP A 93 0.85 7.97 -0.93
N PHE A 94 0.02 7.63 -1.90
CA PHE A 94 -0.93 8.53 -2.52
C PHE A 94 -2.37 8.17 -2.33
N THR A 95 -2.64 7.01 -1.75
CA THR A 95 -4.00 6.49 -1.70
C THR A 95 -4.88 7.40 -0.85
N ASP A 96 -4.32 8.05 0.18
CA ASP A 96 -4.95 9.12 0.96
C ASP A 96 -5.46 10.33 0.14
N ARG A 97 -4.89 10.57 -1.05
CA ARG A 97 -5.28 11.66 -1.96
C ARG A 97 -6.37 11.26 -2.94
N LEU A 98 -6.72 9.97 -3.03
CA LEU A 98 -7.80 9.49 -3.90
C LEU A 98 -9.15 9.74 -3.25
N LYS A 99 -10.16 10.06 -4.08
CA LYS A 99 -11.52 10.21 -3.60
C LYS A 99 -12.20 8.85 -3.54
N TYR A 100 -12.72 8.53 -2.36
CA TYR A 100 -13.68 7.44 -2.15
C TYR A 100 -14.94 7.67 -3.00
N LEU A 101 -15.38 6.63 -3.69
CA LEU A 101 -16.63 6.59 -4.45
C LEU A 101 -17.37 5.33 -4.03
N ALA A 102 -18.52 5.49 -3.36
CA ALA A 102 -19.31 4.35 -2.89
C ALA A 102 -19.53 3.32 -4.00
N GLU A 103 -19.32 2.04 -3.68
CA GLU A 103 -19.50 0.85 -4.53
C GLU A 103 -18.64 0.77 -5.81
N THR A 104 -17.95 1.84 -6.18
CA THR A 104 -17.25 1.96 -7.47
C THR A 104 -15.76 2.28 -7.34
N PHE A 105 -15.36 2.76 -6.17
CA PHE A 105 -13.99 2.92 -5.71
C PHE A 105 -13.98 3.11 -4.19
N ASP A 106 -14.26 2.04 -3.46
CA ASP A 106 -14.34 1.99 -2.00
C ASP A 106 -13.25 1.10 -1.41
N CYS A 107 -13.39 0.70 -0.15
CA CYS A 107 -12.29 0.20 0.68
C CYS A 107 -11.47 -0.92 0.02
N GLU A 108 -12.11 -1.87 -0.65
CA GLU A 108 -11.43 -2.96 -1.32
C GLU A 108 -10.66 -2.51 -2.56
N ASP A 109 -11.11 -1.46 -3.24
CA ASP A 109 -10.43 -0.95 -4.42
C ASP A 109 -9.20 -0.13 -4.04
N PHE A 110 -9.22 0.57 -2.91
CA PHE A 110 -8.02 1.16 -2.32
C PHE A 110 -6.99 0.07 -1.96
N ALA A 111 -7.43 -0.99 -1.26
CA ALA A 111 -6.55 -2.09 -0.87
C ALA A 111 -5.96 -2.85 -2.07
N LYS A 112 -6.78 -3.11 -3.10
CA LYS A 112 -6.34 -3.74 -4.37
C LYS A 112 -5.37 -2.85 -5.13
N LEU A 113 -5.67 -1.55 -5.26
CA LEU A 113 -4.82 -0.61 -5.98
C LEU A 113 -3.46 -0.51 -5.31
N PHE A 114 -3.42 -0.31 -3.99
CA PHE A 114 -2.18 -0.22 -3.24
C PHE A 114 -1.33 -1.48 -3.42
N SER A 115 -1.91 -2.67 -3.21
CA SER A 115 -1.24 -3.95 -3.42
C SER A 115 -0.70 -4.10 -4.86
N SER A 116 -1.50 -3.71 -5.86
CA SER A 116 -1.10 -3.78 -7.28
C SER A 116 0.05 -2.83 -7.61
N VAL A 117 0.06 -1.61 -7.04
CA VAL A 117 1.16 -0.65 -7.22
C VAL A 117 2.44 -1.17 -6.58
N MET A 118 2.37 -1.73 -5.36
CA MET A 118 3.52 -2.35 -4.70
C MET A 118 4.14 -3.47 -5.55
N ASN A 119 3.30 -4.31 -6.15
CA ASN A 119 3.74 -5.39 -7.02
C ASN A 119 4.40 -4.86 -8.31
N VAL A 120 3.70 -4.01 -9.07
CA VAL A 120 4.14 -3.58 -10.40
C VAL A 120 5.35 -2.63 -10.34
N VAL A 121 5.36 -1.69 -9.39
CA VAL A 121 6.41 -0.66 -9.31
C VAL A 121 7.63 -1.17 -8.57
N PHE A 122 7.43 -1.92 -7.49
CA PHE A 122 8.51 -2.29 -6.58
C PHE A 122 8.81 -3.79 -6.51
N GLY A 123 8.02 -4.65 -7.19
CA GLY A 123 8.20 -6.10 -7.15
C GLY A 123 7.79 -6.74 -5.82
N VAL A 124 6.90 -6.10 -5.05
CA VAL A 124 6.43 -6.58 -3.75
C VAL A 124 5.07 -7.27 -3.89
N ASN A 125 5.07 -8.60 -3.82
CA ASN A 125 3.86 -9.44 -3.74
C ASN A 125 3.47 -9.81 -2.30
N ALA A 126 4.26 -9.37 -1.30
CA ALA A 126 3.92 -9.50 0.12
C ALA A 126 3.01 -8.36 0.64
N CYS A 127 2.40 -7.56 -0.24
CA CYS A 127 1.40 -6.57 0.16
C CYS A 127 0.00 -7.19 0.06
N GLY A 128 -0.45 -7.82 1.14
CA GLY A 128 -1.70 -8.57 1.15
C GLY A 128 -2.93 -7.69 1.19
N ILE A 129 -4.05 -8.22 0.67
CA ILE A 129 -5.39 -7.64 0.83
C ILE A 129 -6.06 -8.33 2.01
N ALA A 130 -6.28 -7.59 3.08
CA ALA A 130 -6.96 -8.04 4.29
C ALA A 130 -8.46 -7.72 4.20
N LEU A 131 -9.28 -8.69 4.59
CA LEU A 131 -10.73 -8.65 4.58
C LEU A 131 -11.24 -8.98 5.98
N GLY A 132 -12.13 -8.17 6.51
CA GLY A 132 -12.60 -8.32 7.88
C GLY A 132 -13.85 -7.52 8.18
N ALA A 133 -14.23 -7.54 9.45
CA ALA A 133 -15.26 -6.68 9.98
C ALA A 133 -14.64 -5.46 10.65
N THR A 134 -15.31 -4.32 10.55
CA THR A 134 -14.96 -3.10 11.26
C THR A 134 -16.05 -2.77 12.26
N ILE A 135 -15.67 -2.54 13.50
CA ILE A 135 -16.56 -2.13 14.59
C ILE A 135 -16.23 -0.69 14.93
N ARG A 136 -17.15 0.22 14.61
CA ARG A 136 -17.00 1.64 14.93
C ARG A 136 -17.10 1.87 16.43
N LYS A 137 -16.13 2.59 17.02
CA LYS A 137 -16.11 2.82 18.48
C LYS A 137 -17.17 3.81 18.97
N ASP A 138 -17.66 4.67 18.07
CA ASP A 138 -18.63 5.71 18.41
C ASP A 138 -20.08 5.21 18.33
N THR A 139 -20.34 4.23 17.47
CA THR A 139 -21.71 3.74 17.18
C THR A 139 -21.91 2.25 17.45
N ASP A 140 -20.85 1.49 17.74
CA ASP A 140 -20.84 0.02 17.74
C ASP A 140 -21.36 -0.60 16.43
N GLU A 141 -21.34 0.18 15.33
CA GLU A 141 -21.80 -0.28 14.02
C GLU A 141 -20.81 -1.27 13.43
N LEU A 142 -21.33 -2.42 13.00
CA LEU A 142 -20.58 -3.47 12.32
C LEU A 142 -20.67 -3.28 10.81
N GLY A 143 -19.53 -3.06 10.16
CA GLY A 143 -19.38 -3.08 8.70
C GLY A 143 -18.38 -4.15 8.26
N TYR A 144 -18.31 -4.40 6.95
CA TYR A 144 -17.18 -5.11 6.35
C TYR A 144 -16.22 -4.10 5.75
N HIS A 145 -14.94 -4.42 5.78
CA HIS A 145 -13.89 -3.51 5.36
C HIS A 145 -12.71 -4.26 4.77
N ALA A 146 -11.99 -3.56 3.90
CA ALA A 146 -10.79 -4.07 3.26
C ALA A 146 -9.66 -3.05 3.40
N TYR A 147 -8.46 -3.58 3.65
CA TYR A 147 -7.24 -2.84 3.93
C TYR A 147 -6.04 -3.72 3.57
N ASN A 148 -4.82 -3.26 3.84
CA ASN A 148 -3.62 -4.03 3.50
C ASN A 148 -3.00 -4.69 4.72
N ALA A 149 -2.35 -5.84 4.51
CA ALA A 149 -1.57 -6.54 5.51
C ALA A 149 -0.14 -6.77 5.02
N ILE A 150 0.83 -6.28 5.79
CA ILE A 150 2.23 -6.18 5.40
C ILE A 150 3.07 -6.96 6.41
N PRO A 151 3.71 -8.06 6.01
CA PRO A 151 4.64 -8.78 6.87
C PRO A 151 5.97 -8.03 6.90
N LEU A 152 6.42 -7.71 8.11
CA LEU A 152 7.70 -7.08 8.40
C LEU A 152 8.46 -7.93 9.40
N ASP A 153 9.59 -8.46 8.98
CA ASP A 153 10.40 -9.38 9.78
C ASP A 153 9.55 -10.57 10.29
N ASN A 154 9.28 -10.61 11.60
CA ASN A 154 8.48 -11.65 12.26
C ASN A 154 7.15 -11.12 12.81
N THR A 155 6.67 -10.00 12.29
CA THR A 155 5.47 -9.32 12.74
C THR A 155 4.58 -8.99 11.57
N LEU A 156 3.27 -9.15 11.73
CA LEU A 156 2.30 -8.69 10.75
C LEU A 156 1.85 -7.27 11.12
N TYR A 157 1.80 -6.38 10.13
CA TYR A 157 1.21 -5.05 10.25
C TYR A 157 -0.03 -4.96 9.38
N ILE A 158 -0.98 -4.11 9.77
CA ILE A 158 -2.07 -3.68 8.89
C ILE A 158 -1.93 -2.20 8.55
N PHE A 159 -2.36 -1.87 7.35
CA PHE A 159 -2.29 -0.53 6.78
C PHE A 159 -3.66 -0.11 6.24
N GLU A 160 -4.16 1.03 6.71
CA GLU A 160 -5.34 1.70 6.16
C GLU A 160 -4.91 2.72 5.09
N PRO A 161 -5.04 2.40 3.79
CA PRO A 161 -4.60 3.29 2.70
C PRO A 161 -5.34 4.64 2.71
N GLN A 162 -6.61 4.69 3.10
CA GLN A 162 -7.38 5.95 3.04
C GLN A 162 -6.98 6.96 4.13
N GLY A 163 -6.47 6.47 5.27
CA GLY A 163 -6.16 7.26 6.45
C GLY A 163 -4.67 7.30 6.81
N ASN A 164 -3.84 6.58 6.06
CA ASN A 164 -2.41 6.40 6.32
C ASN A 164 -2.11 5.90 7.75
N ILE A 165 -2.94 4.96 8.25
CA ILE A 165 -2.77 4.37 9.59
C ILE A 165 -2.03 3.04 9.46
N PHE A 166 -0.88 2.93 10.12
CA PHE A 166 -0.04 1.73 10.12
C PHE A 166 0.10 1.19 11.54
N LYS A 167 -0.35 -0.04 11.80
CA LYS A 167 -0.36 -0.65 13.15
C LYS A 167 0.09 -2.10 13.09
N GLU A 168 0.71 -2.56 14.18
CA GLU A 168 0.95 -3.97 14.39
C GLU A 168 -0.39 -4.71 14.48
N ALA A 169 -0.48 -5.83 13.79
CA ALA A 169 -1.71 -6.58 13.61
C ALA A 169 -1.97 -7.52 14.79
N SER A 170 -3.22 -7.57 15.21
CA SER A 170 -3.78 -8.64 16.02
C SER A 170 -5.08 -9.12 15.37
N LYS A 171 -5.74 -10.14 15.96
CA LYS A 171 -7.06 -10.57 15.48
C LYS A 171 -8.07 -9.41 15.44
N GLU A 172 -7.98 -8.50 16.41
CA GLU A 172 -8.80 -7.29 16.57
C GLU A 172 -7.89 -6.10 16.81
N THR A 173 -7.55 -5.39 15.75
CA THR A 173 -6.58 -4.29 15.80
C THR A 173 -7.29 -2.97 16.03
N ASP A 174 -6.82 -2.20 17.01
CA ASP A 174 -7.29 -0.84 17.26
C ASP A 174 -6.72 0.13 16.22
N MET A 175 -7.59 0.63 15.33
CA MET A 175 -7.27 1.57 14.26
C MET A 175 -7.70 3.01 14.62
N GLU A 176 -7.63 3.33 15.91
CA GLU A 176 -7.92 4.63 16.52
C GLU A 176 -9.42 4.95 16.55
N TRP A 177 -10.09 5.00 15.40
CA TRP A 177 -11.52 5.31 15.27
C TRP A 177 -12.43 4.07 15.28
N ALA A 178 -11.88 2.91 14.93
CA ALA A 178 -12.60 1.64 14.89
C ALA A 178 -11.69 0.47 15.29
N ILE A 179 -12.30 -0.69 15.54
CA ILE A 179 -11.61 -1.97 15.71
C ILE A 179 -11.76 -2.76 14.42
N TYR A 180 -10.63 -3.19 13.85
CA TYR A 180 -10.61 -4.02 12.65
C TYR A 180 -10.39 -5.47 13.06
N ARG A 181 -11.41 -6.31 12.82
CA ARG A 181 -11.33 -7.76 13.01
C ARG A 181 -11.01 -8.44 11.69
N THR A 182 -9.73 -8.74 11.47
CA THR A 182 -9.27 -9.38 10.23
C THR A 182 -9.66 -10.85 10.19
N ASP A 183 -10.35 -11.30 9.14
CA ASP A 183 -10.81 -12.68 8.99
C ASP A 183 -10.03 -13.46 7.92
N LEU A 184 -9.64 -12.80 6.84
CA LEU A 184 -8.87 -13.37 5.73
C LEU A 184 -7.85 -12.37 5.19
N ILE A 185 -6.67 -12.86 4.82
CA ILE A 185 -5.70 -12.10 4.02
C ILE A 185 -5.37 -12.89 2.76
N ILE A 186 -5.31 -12.19 1.62
CA ILE A 186 -4.91 -12.77 0.34
C ILE A 186 -3.59 -12.14 -0.07
N TYR A 187 -2.58 -12.97 -0.34
CA TYR A 187 -1.27 -12.57 -0.86
C TYR A 187 -1.03 -13.20 -2.24
N GLY A 188 -0.40 -12.45 -3.15
CA GLY A 188 -0.06 -12.87 -4.51
C GLY A 188 0.44 -11.73 -5.39
#